data_AF-A0A3N1IVT0-F1
#
_entry.id   AF-A0A3N1IVT0-F1
#
_cell.length_a   1.000
_cell.length_b   1.000
_cell.length_c   1.000
_cell.angle_alpha   90.00
_cell.angle_beta   90.00
_cell.angle_gamma   90.00
#
_symmetry.space_group_name_H-M   'P 1'
#
loop_
_entity.id
_entity.type
_entity.pdbx_description
1 polymer ?
#
loop_
_entity_poly.entity_id
_entity_poly.type
_entity_poly.pdbx_seq_one_letter_code
_entity_poly.pdbx_strand_id
1 'polypeptide(L)'
;MLSVAVLGLVGCSGAGPDTDASEEPTSSETGLGAGASPVVFAFVCDDGRDTETYTTYSAVWEAERTACTAERLTGSEPSTQQQAAVDAAQDDATLVELASTCAVRGTAPWTAEVSSDAQAHVAAGLLQYCPGHPETDRLRDALTTYRS
;
A
#
# COMPACT_ATOMS: atom_id res chain seq x y z
N MET A 1 -36.19 -18.22 43.87
CA MET A 1 -37.56 -18.19 43.29
C MET A 1 -37.48 -18.74 41.88
N LEU A 2 -38.52 -19.47 41.50
CA LEU A 2 -38.62 -20.43 40.40
C LEU A 2 -39.13 -19.75 39.10
N SER A 3 -38.78 -20.35 37.96
CA SER A 3 -39.53 -20.36 36.67
C SER A 3 -39.30 -19.15 35.73
N VAL A 4 -39.31 -19.24 34.38
CA VAL A 4 -39.90 -20.18 33.39
C VAL A 4 -39.03 -20.19 32.12
N ALA A 5 -38.89 -21.34 31.47
CA ALA A 5 -38.41 -21.47 30.08
C ALA A 5 -39.58 -21.41 29.08
N VAL A 6 -39.39 -20.77 27.92
CA VAL A 6 -40.28 -20.90 26.75
C VAL A 6 -39.46 -21.40 25.55
N LEU A 7 -39.82 -22.58 25.09
CA LEU A 7 -39.49 -23.15 23.77
C LEU A 7 -40.69 -22.92 22.84
N GLY A 8 -40.42 -22.58 21.58
CA GLY A 8 -41.37 -22.69 20.46
C GLY A 8 -41.07 -21.68 19.35
N LEU A 9 -41.22 -21.94 18.05
CA LEU A 9 -41.44 -23.12 17.22
C LEU A 9 -41.25 -22.63 15.76
N VAL A 10 -41.02 -23.56 14.84
CA VAL A 10 -40.71 -23.42 13.42
C VAL A 10 -41.84 -22.77 12.56
N GLY A 11 -41.45 -21.89 11.63
CA GLY A 11 -41.91 -21.84 10.22
C GLY A 11 -43.27 -21.21 9.84
N CYS A 12 -43.27 -20.30 8.84
CA CYS A 12 -43.97 -20.48 7.55
C CYS A 12 -43.89 -19.26 6.60
N SER A 13 -43.46 -19.56 5.37
CA SER A 13 -44.00 -19.08 4.08
C SER A 13 -43.90 -17.61 3.68
N GLY A 14 -42.88 -17.30 2.87
CA GLY A 14 -42.95 -16.28 1.83
C GLY A 14 -42.62 -16.90 0.48
N ALA A 15 -43.64 -17.27 -0.29
CA ALA A 15 -43.51 -17.67 -1.68
C ALA A 15 -43.26 -16.41 -2.53
N GLY A 16 -42.09 -16.32 -3.15
CA GLY A 16 -41.75 -15.32 -4.16
C GLY A 16 -41.61 -16.01 -5.53
N PRO A 17 -42.10 -15.40 -6.62
CA PRO A 17 -42.37 -16.08 -7.88
C PRO A 17 -41.11 -16.60 -8.58
N ASP A 18 -41.26 -17.79 -9.16
CA ASP A 18 -40.38 -18.34 -10.20
C ASP A 18 -40.15 -17.29 -11.28
N THR A 19 -38.92 -16.78 -11.38
CA THR A 19 -38.42 -16.13 -12.58
C THR A 19 -37.34 -17.05 -13.13
N ASP A 20 -37.77 -17.94 -14.02
CA ASP A 20 -36.87 -18.58 -14.98
C ASP A 20 -36.42 -17.50 -15.97
N ALA A 21 -35.38 -16.76 -15.57
CA ALA A 21 -34.52 -16.09 -16.52
C ALA A 21 -33.34 -17.04 -16.71
N SER A 22 -33.47 -17.90 -17.71
CA SER A 22 -32.35 -18.56 -18.36
C SER A 22 -31.39 -17.47 -18.88
N GLU A 23 -30.53 -16.96 -18.01
CA GLU A 23 -29.34 -16.23 -18.41
C GLU A 23 -28.26 -17.30 -18.63
N GLU A 24 -28.10 -17.68 -19.89
CA GLU A 24 -26.88 -18.32 -20.36
C GLU A 24 -25.71 -17.55 -19.72
N PRO A 25 -24.70 -18.21 -19.10
CA PRO A 25 -23.50 -17.50 -18.74
C PRO A 25 -22.95 -16.99 -20.07
N THR A 26 -23.18 -15.71 -20.36
CA THR A 26 -22.37 -14.99 -21.31
C THR A 26 -20.98 -15.19 -20.76
N SER A 27 -20.26 -16.10 -21.42
CA SER A 27 -18.83 -16.18 -21.30
C SER A 27 -18.39 -14.81 -21.75
N SER A 28 -18.28 -13.92 -20.77
CA SER A 28 -17.56 -12.67 -20.90
C SER A 28 -16.13 -13.13 -21.03
N GLU A 29 -15.80 -13.54 -22.26
CA GLU A 29 -14.46 -13.57 -22.80
C GLU A 29 -13.99 -12.12 -22.83
N THR A 30 -13.80 -11.55 -21.63
CA THR A 30 -12.96 -10.39 -21.46
C THR A 30 -11.57 -10.97 -21.57
N GLY A 31 -11.01 -10.84 -22.78
CA GLY A 31 -9.73 -11.44 -23.13
C GLY A 31 -8.74 -11.33 -21.98
N LEU A 32 -8.18 -12.48 -21.61
CA LEU A 32 -6.96 -12.55 -20.82
C LEU A 32 -5.83 -11.95 -21.66
N GLY A 33 -5.82 -10.63 -21.85
CA GLY A 33 -4.56 -9.92 -21.88
C GLY A 33 -3.91 -10.26 -20.55
N ALA A 34 -2.76 -10.93 -20.58
CA ALA A 34 -2.01 -11.35 -19.40
C ALA A 34 -1.98 -10.19 -18.40
N GLY A 35 -2.85 -10.29 -17.39
CA GLY A 35 -3.34 -9.15 -16.64
C GLY A 35 -2.21 -8.54 -15.83
N ALA A 36 -1.88 -7.29 -16.14
CA ALA A 36 -0.97 -6.50 -15.34
C ALA A 36 -1.45 -6.48 -13.89
N SER A 37 -0.66 -7.09 -13.02
CA SER A 37 -0.88 -7.07 -11.57
C SER A 37 0.00 -5.98 -10.96
N PRO A 38 -0.51 -5.18 -10.02
CA PRO A 38 0.26 -4.11 -9.40
C PRO A 38 1.49 -4.66 -8.71
N VAL A 39 2.60 -3.93 -8.76
CA VAL A 39 3.83 -4.31 -8.05
C VAL A 39 3.57 -4.35 -6.54
N VAL A 40 3.88 -5.49 -5.93
CA VAL A 40 3.81 -5.70 -4.49
C VAL A 40 5.21 -5.91 -3.95
N PHE A 41 5.52 -5.30 -2.81
CA PHE A 41 6.81 -5.40 -2.13
C PHE A 41 6.71 -6.15 -0.80
N ALA A 42 7.75 -6.91 -0.47
CA ALA A 42 8.16 -7.23 0.90
C ALA A 42 9.25 -6.25 1.31
N PHE A 43 9.53 -6.20 2.61
CA PHE A 43 10.58 -5.39 3.19
C PHE A 43 11.53 -6.30 3.94
N VAL A 44 12.74 -6.45 3.43
CA VAL A 44 13.80 -7.21 4.07
C VAL A 44 14.62 -6.23 4.89
N CYS A 45 14.58 -6.40 6.19
CA CYS A 45 15.32 -5.59 7.14
C CYS A 45 16.51 -6.37 7.66
N ASP A 46 17.70 -5.78 7.55
CA ASP A 46 18.96 -6.38 7.97
C ASP A 46 19.81 -5.34 8.70
N ASP A 47 20.15 -5.63 9.96
CA ASP A 47 21.00 -4.78 10.79
C ASP A 47 22.43 -5.35 10.98
N GLY A 48 22.79 -6.37 10.18
CA GLY A 48 24.04 -7.10 10.27
C GLY A 48 24.10 -8.14 11.39
N ARG A 49 23.04 -8.30 12.19
CA ARG A 49 22.92 -9.35 13.22
C ARG A 49 21.77 -10.29 12.93
N ASP A 50 20.63 -9.73 12.55
CA ASP A 50 19.40 -10.45 12.26
C ASP A 50 18.77 -9.94 10.97
N THR A 51 18.30 -10.87 10.15
CA THR A 51 17.53 -10.57 8.94
C THR A 51 16.06 -10.96 9.17
N GLU A 52 15.14 -10.03 8.95
CA GLU A 52 13.70 -10.28 9.07
C GLU A 52 12.94 -9.70 7.87
N THR A 53 11.88 -10.39 7.45
CA THR A 53 11.06 -10.00 6.31
C THR A 53 9.65 -9.65 6.75
N TYR A 54 9.19 -8.46 6.34
CA TYR A 54 7.84 -7.96 6.60
C TYR A 54 7.08 -7.79 5.29
N THR A 55 5.78 -8.03 5.29
CA THR A 55 4.92 -7.88 4.09
C THR A 55 4.19 -6.54 4.02
N THR A 56 4.29 -5.72 5.07
CA THR A 56 3.74 -4.35 5.11
C THR A 56 4.76 -3.39 5.73
N TYR A 57 4.77 -2.15 5.25
CA TYR A 57 5.62 -1.10 5.81
C TYR A 57 5.23 -0.77 7.26
N SER A 58 3.96 -0.92 7.64
CA SER A 58 3.50 -0.63 8.99
C SER A 58 4.09 -1.58 10.02
N ALA A 59 4.25 -2.87 9.66
CA ALA A 59 4.90 -3.85 10.50
C ALA A 59 6.39 -3.52 10.72
N VAL A 60 7.04 -2.93 9.72
CA VAL A 60 8.42 -2.43 9.84
C VAL A 60 8.50 -1.29 10.87
N TRP A 61 7.53 -0.36 10.83
CA TRP A 61 7.46 0.75 11.78
C TRP A 61 7.17 0.28 13.20
N GLU A 62 6.28 -0.69 13.37
CA GLU A 62 5.94 -1.30 14.67
C GLU A 62 7.12 -2.06 15.27
N ALA A 63 7.96 -2.68 14.42
CA ALA A 63 9.19 -3.36 14.81
C ALA A 63 10.39 -2.41 14.97
N GLU A 64 10.20 -1.10 14.80
CA GLU A 64 11.23 -0.06 14.92
C GLU A 64 12.49 -0.33 14.08
N ARG A 65 12.33 -0.99 12.92
CA ARG A 65 13.44 -1.29 12.01
C ARG A 65 13.80 -0.05 11.18
N THR A 66 15.10 0.17 10.96
CA THR A 66 15.62 1.36 10.26
C THR A 66 16.49 1.05 9.05
N ALA A 67 16.84 -0.22 8.83
CA ALA A 67 17.70 -0.67 7.74
C ALA A 67 16.94 -1.71 6.93
N CYS A 68 16.10 -1.25 6.00
CA CYS A 68 15.20 -2.11 5.22
C CYS A 68 15.28 -1.79 3.73
N THR A 69 15.19 -2.84 2.93
CA THR A 69 15.10 -2.74 1.46
C THR A 69 13.79 -3.38 1.00
N ALA A 70 13.13 -2.75 0.03
CA ALA A 70 11.96 -3.31 -0.60
C ALA A 70 12.36 -4.35 -1.65
N GLU A 71 11.78 -5.53 -1.57
CA GLU A 71 11.94 -6.59 -2.54
C GLU A 71 10.61 -6.87 -3.24
N ARG A 72 10.64 -6.90 -4.57
CA ARG A 72 9.44 -7.17 -5.36
C ARG A 72 8.99 -8.62 -5.11
N LEU A 73 7.79 -8.79 -4.56
CA LEU A 73 7.16 -10.10 -4.37
C LEU A 73 6.44 -10.56 -5.62
N THR A 74 5.60 -9.68 -6.18
CA THR A 74 4.69 -9.99 -7.29
C THR A 74 4.44 -8.73 -8.11
N GLY A 75 3.77 -8.90 -9.26
CA GLY A 75 3.33 -7.80 -10.10
C GLY A 75 4.36 -7.41 -11.14
N SER A 76 3.87 -7.19 -12.36
CA SER A 76 4.68 -6.81 -13.51
C SER A 76 4.68 -5.30 -13.74
N GLU A 77 3.58 -4.62 -13.41
CA GLU A 77 3.40 -3.20 -13.72
C GLU A 77 3.06 -2.40 -12.47
N PRO A 78 3.58 -1.17 -12.32
CA PRO A 78 3.23 -0.35 -11.17
C PRO A 78 1.75 0.06 -11.23
N SER A 79 1.09 0.22 -10.08
CA SER A 79 -0.24 0.82 -10.01
C SER A 79 -0.22 2.29 -10.47
N THR A 80 -1.38 2.90 -10.71
CA THR A 80 -1.47 4.35 -11.04
C THR A 80 -0.81 5.23 -9.99
N GLN A 81 -0.96 4.91 -8.70
CA GLN A 81 -0.29 5.65 -7.63
C GLN A 81 1.23 5.49 -7.70
N GLN A 82 1.71 4.26 -7.94
CA GLN A 82 3.13 3.96 -8.04
C GLN A 82 3.75 4.66 -9.26
N GLN A 83 3.05 4.69 -10.40
CA GLN A 83 3.45 5.45 -11.58
C GLN A 83 3.53 6.94 -11.26
N ALA A 84 2.48 7.54 -10.70
CA ALA A 84 2.47 8.95 -10.33
C ALA A 84 3.60 9.33 -9.35
N ALA A 85 3.96 8.41 -8.44
CA ALA A 85 5.07 8.61 -7.52
C ALA A 85 6.43 8.59 -8.21
N VAL A 86 6.65 7.66 -9.15
CA VAL A 86 7.87 7.60 -9.96
C VAL A 86 7.97 8.83 -10.87
N ASP A 87 6.86 9.24 -11.50
CA ASP A 87 6.80 10.43 -12.34
C ASP A 87 7.14 11.69 -11.53
N ALA A 88 6.62 11.82 -10.31
CA ALA A 88 6.94 12.92 -9.41
C ALA A 88 8.42 12.92 -8.95
N ALA A 89 9.04 11.74 -8.90
CA ALA A 89 10.45 11.58 -8.58
C ALA A 89 11.40 11.92 -9.73
N GLN A 90 10.90 12.11 -10.97
CA GLN A 90 11.68 12.56 -12.13
C GLN A 90 13.04 11.86 -12.29
N ASP A 91 13.05 10.53 -12.20
CA ASP A 91 14.25 9.67 -12.26
C ASP A 91 15.24 9.80 -11.08
N ASP A 92 15.01 10.69 -10.12
CA ASP A 92 15.82 10.82 -8.90
C ASP A 92 15.51 9.73 -7.85
N ALA A 93 14.43 8.97 -8.03
CA ALA A 93 14.18 7.72 -7.30
C ALA A 93 13.36 6.74 -8.13
N THR A 94 13.73 5.47 -8.04
CA THR A 94 13.00 4.33 -8.57
C THR A 94 11.85 3.92 -7.65
N LEU A 95 10.92 3.12 -8.18
CA LEU A 95 9.83 2.55 -7.37
C LEU A 95 10.34 1.74 -6.17
N VAL A 96 11.45 1.01 -6.32
CA VAL A 96 12.04 0.20 -5.25
C VAL A 96 12.62 1.10 -4.16
N GLU A 97 13.26 2.22 -4.53
CA GLU A 97 13.82 3.17 -3.57
C GLU A 97 12.70 3.91 -2.81
N LEU A 98 11.63 4.31 -3.50
CA LEU A 98 10.44 4.89 -2.87
C LEU A 98 9.79 3.89 -1.89
N ALA A 99 9.67 2.63 -2.29
CA ALA A 99 9.16 1.56 -1.45
C ALA A 99 10.03 1.32 -0.21
N SER A 100 11.34 1.21 -0.39
CA SER A 100 12.31 1.00 0.70
C SER A 100 12.27 2.15 1.69
N THR A 101 12.27 3.38 1.18
CA THR A 101 12.26 4.60 2.00
C THR A 101 10.97 4.74 2.79
N CYS A 102 9.83 4.32 2.24
CA CYS A 102 8.56 4.33 2.98
C CYS A 102 8.54 3.40 4.19
N ALA A 103 9.32 2.33 4.18
CA ALA A 103 9.37 1.38 5.29
C ALA A 103 10.14 1.89 6.51
N VAL A 104 10.95 2.96 6.37
CA VAL A 104 11.82 3.45 7.44
C VAL A 104 11.36 4.81 7.98
N ARG A 105 11.62 5.05 9.27
CA ARG A 105 11.28 6.30 9.97
C ARG A 105 12.51 6.88 10.65
N GLY A 106 12.47 8.17 10.96
CA GLY A 106 13.49 8.84 11.77
C GLY A 106 14.80 9.09 11.03
N THR A 107 14.84 8.84 9.72
CA THR A 107 16.03 8.98 8.88
C THR A 107 15.75 9.92 7.70
N ALA A 108 16.79 10.34 6.99
CA ALA A 108 16.62 10.99 5.71
C ALA A 108 15.92 10.03 4.71
N PRO A 109 15.13 10.54 3.75
CA PRO A 109 14.81 11.95 3.53
C PRO A 109 13.70 12.50 4.44
N TRP A 110 12.93 11.65 5.14
CA TRP A 110 11.78 12.06 5.96
C TRP A 110 12.09 13.11 7.02
N THR A 111 13.27 13.03 7.62
CA THR A 111 13.70 13.96 8.68
C THR A 111 14.64 15.06 8.20
N ALA A 112 15.11 15.02 6.96
CA ALA A 112 16.08 15.97 6.44
C ALA A 112 15.40 17.22 5.84
N GLU A 113 16.17 18.31 5.72
CA GLU A 113 15.78 19.45 4.91
C GLU A 113 15.87 19.11 3.41
N VAL A 114 15.06 19.79 2.60
CA VAL A 114 15.15 19.73 1.14
C VAL A 114 15.98 20.92 0.65
N SER A 115 17.09 20.63 -0.02
CA SER A 115 18.12 21.61 -0.40
C SER A 115 18.50 21.56 -1.89
N SER A 116 17.89 20.66 -2.66
CA SER A 116 18.13 20.51 -4.09
C SER A 116 16.88 20.01 -4.82
N ASP A 117 16.85 20.19 -6.14
CA ASP A 117 15.76 19.71 -6.98
C ASP A 117 15.59 18.20 -6.90
N ALA A 118 16.70 17.45 -6.89
CA ALA A 118 16.67 15.99 -6.74
C ALA A 118 16.00 15.58 -5.41
N GLN A 119 16.34 16.24 -4.31
CA GLN A 119 15.69 15.99 -3.02
C GLN A 119 14.20 16.37 -3.06
N ALA A 120 13.85 17.44 -3.76
CA ALA A 120 12.46 17.88 -3.92
C ALA A 120 11.63 16.90 -4.75
N HIS A 121 12.21 16.28 -5.78
CA HIS A 121 11.56 15.25 -6.58
C HIS A 121 11.35 13.97 -5.77
N VAL A 122 12.39 13.48 -5.08
CA VAL A 122 12.26 12.32 -4.19
C VAL A 122 11.21 12.58 -3.11
N ALA A 123 11.22 13.76 -2.48
CA ALA A 123 10.21 14.12 -1.49
C ALA A 123 8.78 14.11 -2.08
N ALA A 124 8.59 14.65 -3.29
CA ALA A 124 7.31 14.62 -3.98
C ALA A 124 6.85 13.19 -4.30
N GLY A 125 7.76 12.34 -4.78
CA GLY A 125 7.50 10.93 -5.03
C GLY A 125 7.08 10.18 -3.76
N LEU A 126 7.76 10.41 -2.64
CA LEU A 126 7.42 9.78 -1.35
C LEU A 126 6.07 10.21 -0.80
N LEU A 127 5.72 11.48 -0.91
CA LEU A 127 4.39 11.98 -0.51
C LEU A 127 3.27 11.36 -1.33
N GLN A 128 3.54 11.00 -2.59
CA GLN A 128 2.58 10.32 -3.47
C GLN A 128 2.52 8.80 -3.22
N TYR A 129 3.67 8.18 -2.97
CA TYR A 129 3.79 6.74 -2.73
C TYR A 129 3.26 6.34 -1.34
N CYS A 130 3.52 7.15 -0.30
CA CYS A 130 3.24 6.80 1.10
C CYS A 130 2.46 7.87 1.88
N PRO A 131 1.16 8.04 1.56
CA PRO A 131 0.31 9.03 2.23
C PRO A 131 0.07 8.78 3.72
N GLY A 132 0.32 7.57 4.22
CA GLY A 132 0.17 7.19 5.63
C GLY A 132 1.46 7.22 6.45
N HIS A 133 2.57 7.69 5.88
CA HIS A 133 3.85 7.67 6.58
C HIS A 133 3.81 8.63 7.79
N PRO A 134 4.32 8.24 8.98
CA PRO A 134 4.25 9.09 10.18
C PRO A 134 4.96 10.44 10.06
N GLU A 135 5.89 10.58 9.11
CA GLU A 135 6.69 11.80 8.90
C GLU A 135 6.23 12.60 7.67
N THR A 136 5.05 12.28 7.13
CA THR A 136 4.46 12.94 5.94
C THR A 136 4.38 14.46 6.10
N ASP A 137 3.89 14.95 7.23
CA ASP A 137 3.69 16.40 7.41
C ASP A 137 5.02 17.15 7.46
N ARG A 138 6.02 16.57 8.15
CA ARG A 138 7.38 17.13 8.18
C ARG A 138 7.99 17.22 6.78
N LEU A 139 7.89 16.15 5.98
CA LEU A 139 8.43 16.13 4.62
C LEU A 139 7.70 17.13 3.71
N ARG A 140 6.37 17.26 3.87
CA ARG A 140 5.58 18.25 3.14
C ARG A 140 6.01 19.67 3.47
N ASP A 141 6.22 19.98 4.75
CA ASP A 141 6.69 21.30 5.18
C ASP A 141 8.08 21.62 4.59
N ALA A 142 9.03 20.68 4.67
CA ALA A 142 10.36 20.85 4.09
C ALA A 142 10.31 21.11 2.57
N LEU A 143 9.47 20.39 1.85
CA LEU A 143 9.27 20.58 0.41
C LEU A 143 8.63 21.93 0.09
N THR A 144 7.67 22.38 0.89
CA THR A 144 7.06 23.70 0.74
C THR A 144 8.06 24.82 1.00
N THR A 145 8.91 24.70 2.03
CA THR A 145 9.99 25.67 2.30
C THR A 145 11.00 25.76 1.17
N TYR A 146 11.38 24.63 0.55
CA TYR A 146 12.30 24.64 -0.59
C TYR A 146 11.73 25.40 -1.81
N ARG A 147 10.41 25.31 -2.01
CA ARG A 147 9.72 25.86 -3.19
C ARG A 147 9.30 27.33 -3.06
N SER A 148 9.46 27.94 -1.88
CA SER A 148 9.09 29.34 -1.61
C SER A 148 10.21 30.31 -1.92
#